data_AF-A0A496WC65-F1
#
_entry.id   AF-A0A496WC65-F1
#
_cell.length_a   1.000
_cell.length_b   1.000
_cell.length_c   1.000
_cell.angle_alpha   90.00
_cell.angle_beta   90.00
_cell.angle_gamma   90.00
#
_symmetry.space_group_name_H-M   'P 1'
#
loop_
_entity.id
_entity.type
_entity.pdbx_description
1 polymer ?
#
loop_
_entity_poly.entity_id
_entity_poly.type
_entity_poly.pdbx_seq_one_letter_code
_entity_poly.pdbx_strand_id
1 'polypeptide(L)'
;MKPALRVPTRLDRRSVSSQSGFTLITALFLLIVVALLSVYMVTFRNVQQSTVLYAQQGARAMQAAHAGIEWGIYESVVNGNCIANPPFTAAGTALSSFSITLNCTSSAHDEAGIPIITYVLTSTAQTGAYGTLDYVYRSLRATVSVQPP
;
A
#
# COMPACT_ATOMS: atom_id res chain seq x y z
N MET A 1 6.47 -8.54 81.04
CA MET A 1 7.14 -9.34 79.99
C MET A 1 6.15 -10.39 79.49
N LYS A 2 5.59 -10.22 78.30
CA LYS A 2 4.55 -11.08 77.68
C LYS A 2 5.22 -12.05 76.68
N PRO A 3 4.87 -13.34 76.66
CA PRO A 3 5.56 -14.33 75.84
C PRO A 3 5.15 -14.24 74.35
N ALA A 4 6.11 -14.51 73.47
CA ALA A 4 5.96 -14.48 72.02
C ALA A 4 5.07 -15.63 71.51
N LEU A 5 4.08 -15.28 70.69
CA LEU A 5 3.25 -16.21 69.91
C LEU A 5 4.08 -16.84 68.79
N ARG A 6 4.25 -18.17 68.83
CA ARG A 6 4.93 -18.96 67.80
C ARG A 6 3.88 -19.44 66.80
N VAL A 7 3.88 -18.87 65.60
CA VAL A 7 3.06 -19.37 64.48
C VAL A 7 3.76 -20.58 63.87
N PRO A 8 3.14 -21.77 63.79
CA PRO A 8 3.69 -22.87 63.01
C PRO A 8 3.32 -22.67 61.53
N THR A 9 4.28 -22.27 60.70
CA THR A 9 4.18 -22.40 59.24
C THR A 9 4.35 -23.88 58.86
N ARG A 10 3.27 -24.66 58.82
CA ARG A 10 3.28 -25.94 58.11
C ARG A 10 3.30 -25.67 56.62
N LEU A 11 4.49 -25.69 56.02
CA LEU A 11 4.62 -25.89 54.58
C LEU A 11 4.28 -27.36 54.31
N ASP A 12 3.04 -27.61 53.93
CA ASP A 12 2.55 -28.92 53.52
C ASP A 12 3.23 -29.30 52.19
N ARG A 13 4.32 -30.07 52.28
CA ARG A 13 5.05 -30.61 51.12
C ARG A 13 4.27 -31.80 50.60
N ARG A 14 3.27 -31.55 49.75
CA ARG A 14 2.63 -32.61 48.95
C ARG A 14 3.68 -33.30 48.09
N SER A 15 4.06 -34.49 48.50
CA SER A 15 4.77 -35.46 47.65
C SER A 15 3.84 -35.84 46.50
N VAL A 16 4.12 -35.31 45.32
CA VAL A 16 3.54 -35.81 44.07
C VAL A 16 4.13 -37.20 43.87
N SER A 17 3.31 -38.25 44.07
CA SER A 17 3.74 -39.61 43.79
C SER A 17 4.06 -39.72 42.30
N SER A 18 5.34 -39.91 42.01
CA SER A 18 5.91 -40.09 40.69
C SER A 18 5.40 -41.39 40.04
N GLN A 19 4.32 -41.29 39.25
CA GLN A 19 4.11 -42.21 38.13
C GLN A 19 4.86 -41.65 36.92
N SER A 20 6.13 -42.05 36.80
CA SER A 20 7.13 -41.54 35.87
C SER A 20 7.35 -42.48 34.68
N GLY A 21 6.47 -42.41 33.69
CA GLY A 21 6.73 -43.13 32.43
C GLY A 21 6.00 -42.54 31.23
N PHE A 22 4.67 -42.46 31.32
CA PHE A 22 3.85 -42.07 30.16
C PHE A 22 3.79 -40.55 29.94
N THR A 23 3.74 -39.77 31.02
CA THR A 23 3.54 -38.31 30.96
C THR A 23 4.72 -37.55 30.36
N LEU A 24 5.95 -38.05 30.55
CA LEU A 24 7.16 -37.41 30.04
C LEU A 24 7.22 -37.48 28.51
N ILE A 25 6.88 -38.64 27.95
CA ILE A 25 6.80 -38.85 26.49
C ILE A 25 5.67 -38.02 25.87
N THR A 26 4.51 -37.94 26.51
CA THR A 26 3.41 -37.10 26.01
C THR A 26 3.73 -35.60 26.08
N ALA A 27 4.39 -35.15 27.15
CA ALA A 27 4.78 -33.74 27.30
C ALA A 27 5.83 -33.35 26.24
N LEU A 28 6.79 -34.24 25.97
CA LEU A 28 7.79 -34.03 24.93
C LEU A 28 7.15 -34.00 23.54
N PHE A 29 6.22 -34.92 23.26
CA PHE A 29 5.49 -34.94 21.99
C PHE A 29 4.73 -33.64 21.77
N LEU A 30 3.99 -33.16 22.77
CA LEU A 30 3.28 -31.88 22.68
C LEU A 30 4.23 -30.69 22.49
N LEU A 31 5.36 -30.65 23.21
CA LEU A 31 6.36 -29.60 23.02
C LEU A 31 6.93 -29.58 21.60
N ILE A 32 7.24 -30.75 21.04
CA ILE A 32 7.77 -30.86 19.67
C ILE A 32 6.71 -30.41 18.65
N VAL A 33 5.46 -30.85 18.79
CA VAL A 33 4.37 -30.45 17.88
C VAL A 33 4.13 -28.93 17.95
N VAL A 34 4.06 -28.35 19.15
CA VAL A 34 3.89 -26.89 19.32
C VAL A 34 5.10 -26.12 18.79
N ALA A 35 6.32 -26.63 18.97
CA ALA A 35 7.52 -26.05 18.38
C ALA A 35 7.47 -26.08 16.85
N LEU A 36 7.08 -27.20 16.24
CA LEU A 36 6.93 -27.32 14.78
C LEU A 36 5.85 -26.38 14.24
N LEU A 37 4.69 -26.30 14.91
CA LEU A 37 3.60 -25.40 14.52
C LEU A 37 3.99 -23.92 14.64
N SER A 38 4.71 -23.54 15.69
CA SER A 38 5.16 -22.16 15.88
C SER A 38 6.20 -21.74 14.83
N VAL A 39 7.13 -22.63 14.46
CA VAL A 39 8.08 -22.39 13.35
C VAL A 39 7.34 -22.23 12.02
N TYR A 40 6.36 -23.09 11.74
CA TYR A 40 5.54 -23.00 10.53
C TYR A 40 4.72 -21.69 10.46
N MET A 41 4.23 -21.20 11.60
CA MET A 41 3.48 -19.94 11.64
C MET A 41 4.35 -18.70 11.36
N VAL A 42 5.65 -18.76 11.66
CA VAL A 42 6.59 -17.65 11.37
C VAL A 42 6.96 -17.60 9.88
N THR A 43 7.08 -18.74 9.21
CA THR A 43 7.41 -18.78 7.77
C THR A 43 6.29 -18.22 6.89
N PHE A 44 5.02 -18.36 7.31
CA PHE A 44 3.86 -17.83 6.58
C PHE A 44 3.76 -16.29 6.59
N ARG A 45 4.49 -15.59 7.46
CA ARG A 45 4.44 -14.11 7.57
C ARG A 45 5.03 -13.38 6.37
N ASN A 46 5.95 -14.01 5.63
CA ASN A 46 6.69 -13.33 4.56
C ASN A 46 5.87 -13.14 3.27
N VAL A 47 4.92 -14.04 2.99
CA VAL A 47 4.13 -13.97 1.73
C VAL A 47 3.11 -12.84 1.76
N GLN A 48 2.63 -12.45 2.94
CA GLN A 48 1.56 -11.45 3.07
C GLN A 48 2.07 -10.01 2.94
N GLN A 49 3.34 -9.74 3.20
CA GLN A 49 3.88 -8.37 3.16
C GLN A 49 4.07 -7.86 1.73
N SER A 50 4.48 -8.72 0.80
CA SER A 50 4.74 -8.33 -0.59
C SER A 50 3.47 -7.81 -1.29
N THR A 51 2.33 -8.48 -1.10
CA THR A 51 1.05 -8.04 -1.70
C THR A 51 0.64 -6.64 -1.25
N VAL A 52 0.83 -6.32 0.03
CA VAL A 52 0.50 -4.99 0.58
C VAL A 52 1.41 -3.92 -0.01
N LEU A 53 2.70 -4.21 -0.16
CA LEU A 53 3.66 -3.28 -0.77
C LEU A 53 3.28 -2.97 -2.23
N TYR A 54 2.92 -3.98 -3.03
CA TYR A 54 2.47 -3.76 -4.41
C TYR A 54 1.16 -2.99 -4.50
N ALA A 55 0.20 -3.29 -3.61
CA ALA A 55 -1.05 -2.53 -3.54
C ALA A 55 -0.79 -1.05 -3.22
N GLN A 56 0.11 -0.77 -2.28
CA GLN A 56 0.49 0.58 -1.91
C GLN A 56 1.20 1.31 -3.06
N GLN A 57 2.12 0.65 -3.76
CA GLN A 57 2.81 1.21 -4.93
C GLN A 57 1.81 1.52 -6.06
N GLY A 58 0.82 0.65 -6.26
CA GLY A 58 -0.28 0.86 -7.20
C GLY A 58 -1.15 2.07 -6.85
N ALA A 59 -1.46 2.26 -5.56
CA ALA A 59 -2.21 3.43 -5.10
C ALA A 59 -1.43 4.74 -5.30
N ARG A 60 -0.12 4.74 -5.03
CA ARG A 60 0.74 5.92 -5.29
C ARG A 60 0.80 6.27 -6.78
N ALA A 61 0.91 5.27 -7.66
CA ALA A 61 0.86 5.49 -9.10
C ALA A 61 -0.47 6.11 -9.55
N MET A 62 -1.59 5.69 -8.97
CA MET A 62 -2.90 6.31 -9.24
C MET A 62 -2.91 7.78 -8.82
N GLN A 63 -2.47 8.08 -7.60
CA GLN A 63 -2.41 9.46 -7.11
C GLN A 63 -1.47 10.34 -7.93
N ALA A 64 -0.35 9.79 -8.41
CA ALA A 64 0.56 10.47 -9.32
C ALA A 64 -0.12 10.85 -10.65
N ALA A 65 -0.86 9.91 -11.25
CA ALA A 65 -1.61 10.18 -12.47
C ALA A 65 -2.73 11.22 -12.25
N HIS A 66 -3.39 11.20 -11.08
CA HIS A 66 -4.40 12.20 -10.73
C HIS A 66 -3.80 13.61 -10.64
N ALA A 67 -2.68 13.78 -9.94
CA ALA A 67 -1.99 15.06 -9.84
C ALA A 67 -1.58 15.61 -11.23
N GLY A 68 -1.12 14.73 -12.12
CA GLY A 68 -0.82 15.09 -13.49
C GLY A 68 -2.05 15.57 -14.28
N ILE A 69 -3.19 14.88 -14.14
CA ILE A 69 -4.44 15.31 -14.77
C ILE A 69 -4.90 16.67 -14.25
N GLU A 70 -4.90 16.88 -12.94
CA GLU A 70 -5.35 18.14 -12.34
C GLU A 70 -4.51 19.33 -12.83
N TRP A 71 -3.19 19.14 -12.85
CA TRP A 71 -2.27 20.13 -13.40
C TRP A 71 -2.52 20.35 -14.91
N GLY A 72 -2.72 19.29 -15.68
CA GLY A 72 -2.96 19.40 -17.13
C GLY A 72 -4.30 20.08 -17.46
N ILE A 73 -5.35 19.81 -16.67
CA ILE A 73 -6.66 20.48 -16.82
C ILE A 73 -6.50 21.97 -16.53
N TYR A 74 -5.77 22.32 -15.47
CA TYR A 74 -5.49 23.73 -15.16
C TYR A 74 -4.76 24.42 -16.33
N GLU A 75 -3.71 23.81 -16.87
CA GLU A 75 -2.94 24.38 -17.97
C GLU A 75 -3.76 24.52 -19.26
N SER A 76 -4.60 23.54 -19.58
CA SER A 76 -5.44 23.56 -20.78
C SER A 76 -6.63 24.50 -20.68
N VAL A 77 -7.31 24.57 -19.53
CA VAL A 77 -8.53 25.36 -19.35
C VAL A 77 -8.24 26.81 -18.97
N VAL A 78 -7.28 27.04 -18.08
CA VAL A 78 -7.00 28.39 -17.55
C VAL A 78 -5.99 29.13 -18.42
N ASN A 79 -4.90 28.46 -18.79
CA ASN A 79 -3.84 29.08 -19.59
C ASN A 79 -4.05 28.89 -21.11
N GLY A 80 -5.03 28.06 -21.51
CA GLY A 80 -5.29 27.73 -22.92
C GLY A 80 -4.21 26.87 -23.57
N ASN A 81 -3.31 26.29 -22.77
CA ASN A 81 -2.12 25.59 -23.23
C ASN A 81 -2.32 24.07 -23.16
N CYS A 82 -2.55 23.44 -24.30
CA CYS A 82 -2.61 21.99 -24.40
C CYS A 82 -1.24 21.43 -24.80
N ILE A 83 -0.40 21.13 -23.80
CA ILE A 83 0.99 20.72 -24.01
C ILE A 83 1.12 19.20 -23.89
N ALA A 84 1.76 18.58 -24.88
CA ALA A 84 2.19 17.19 -24.79
C ALA A 84 3.57 17.10 -24.13
N ASN A 85 3.71 16.17 -23.18
CA ASN A 85 4.90 15.90 -22.39
C ASN A 85 5.56 17.14 -21.73
N PRO A 86 4.80 17.91 -20.93
CA PRO A 86 5.35 19.02 -20.17
C PRO A 86 6.27 18.53 -19.04
N PRO A 87 7.20 19.39 -18.57
CA PRO A 87 8.05 19.08 -17.42
C PRO A 87 7.23 19.14 -16.12
N PHE A 88 6.47 18.09 -15.84
CA PHE A 88 5.70 17.94 -14.60
C PHE A 88 6.38 16.95 -13.66
N THR A 89 6.60 17.38 -12.42
CA THR A 89 7.05 16.53 -11.32
C THR A 89 6.02 16.58 -10.21
N ALA A 90 5.50 15.43 -9.79
CA ALA A 90 4.57 15.39 -8.67
C ALA A 90 5.26 15.87 -7.40
N ALA A 91 4.55 16.70 -6.63
CA ALA A 91 5.04 17.19 -5.36
C ALA A 91 5.08 16.06 -4.30
N GLY A 92 6.09 16.12 -3.43
CA GLY A 92 6.24 15.20 -2.30
C GLY A 92 7.13 13.98 -2.58
N THR A 93 7.83 13.54 -1.55
CA THR A 93 8.82 12.45 -1.60
C THR A 93 8.21 11.08 -1.94
N ALA A 94 6.91 10.90 -1.69
CA ALA A 94 6.22 9.63 -1.95
C ALA A 94 5.88 9.42 -3.44
N LEU A 95 5.84 10.50 -4.24
CA LEU A 95 5.49 10.45 -5.67
C LEU A 95 6.68 10.76 -6.59
N SER A 96 7.78 11.27 -6.05
CA SER A 96 8.97 11.67 -6.82
C SER A 96 9.66 10.52 -7.55
N SER A 97 9.42 9.26 -7.15
CA SER A 97 9.93 8.06 -7.83
C SER A 97 9.10 7.63 -9.05
N PHE A 98 7.97 8.29 -9.32
CA PHE A 98 7.14 8.04 -10.48
C PHE A 98 7.46 9.05 -11.58
N SER A 99 7.78 8.54 -12.77
CA SER A 99 7.77 9.35 -13.97
C SER A 99 6.34 9.51 -14.47
N ILE A 100 5.91 10.77 -14.63
CA ILE A 100 4.55 11.12 -15.06
C ILE A 100 4.68 11.73 -16.45
N THR A 101 4.06 11.10 -17.43
CA THR A 101 3.96 11.61 -18.79
C THR A 101 2.53 12.08 -19.01
N LEU A 102 2.38 13.32 -19.46
CA LEU A 102 1.09 13.90 -19.81
C LEU A 102 1.00 14.03 -21.32
N ASN A 103 -0.15 13.69 -21.88
CA ASN A 103 -0.49 13.97 -23.26
C ASN A 103 -1.79 14.75 -23.30
N CYS A 104 -1.80 15.85 -24.02
CA CYS A 104 -2.99 16.67 -24.22
C CYS A 104 -3.23 16.80 -25.72
N THR A 105 -4.47 16.56 -26.13
CA THR A 105 -4.95 16.83 -27.49
C THR A 105 -6.20 17.67 -27.43
N SER A 106 -6.26 18.75 -28.20
CA SER A 106 -7.44 19.61 -28.34
C SER A 106 -8.17 19.37 -29.65
N SER A 107 -9.48 19.51 -29.63
CA SER A 107 -10.34 19.53 -30.82
C SER A 107 -11.38 20.64 -30.68
N ALA A 108 -11.63 21.35 -31.77
CA ALA A 108 -12.70 22.34 -31.85
C ALA A 108 -13.93 21.71 -32.53
N HIS A 109 -15.10 21.98 -31.97
CA HIS A 109 -16.39 21.51 -32.45
C HIS A 109 -17.37 22.67 -32.49
N ASP A 110 -18.39 22.60 -33.34
CA ASP A 110 -19.48 23.58 -33.39
C ASP A 110 -20.76 22.92 -32.92
N GLU A 111 -21.36 23.46 -31.86
CA GLU A 111 -22.68 23.07 -31.38
C GLU A 111 -23.67 24.21 -31.63
N ALA A 112 -24.54 24.04 -32.63
CA ALA A 112 -25.55 25.03 -33.01
C ALA A 112 -24.99 26.45 -33.27
N GLY A 113 -23.77 26.54 -33.84
CA GLY A 113 -23.08 27.80 -34.13
C GLY A 113 -22.30 28.38 -32.95
N ILE A 114 -22.24 27.65 -31.83
CA ILE A 114 -21.37 27.96 -30.69
C ILE A 114 -20.11 27.11 -30.83
N PRO A 115 -18.92 27.72 -31.03
CA PRO A 115 -17.68 26.95 -31.04
C PRO A 115 -17.46 26.36 -29.65
N ILE A 116 -16.98 25.13 -29.51
CA ILE A 116 -16.64 24.48 -28.25
C ILE A 116 -15.27 23.83 -28.42
N ILE A 117 -14.37 24.09 -27.48
CA ILE A 117 -13.05 23.46 -27.48
C ILE A 117 -13.07 22.32 -26.47
N THR A 118 -12.75 21.12 -26.93
CA THR A 118 -12.62 19.93 -26.09
C THR A 118 -11.15 19.58 -25.94
N TYR A 119 -10.71 19.38 -24.71
CA TYR A 119 -9.39 18.91 -24.35
C TYR A 119 -9.49 17.48 -23.86
N VAL A 120 -8.70 16.59 -24.46
CA VAL A 120 -8.51 15.22 -24.00
C VAL A 120 -7.14 15.13 -23.37
N LEU A 121 -7.09 14.83 -22.08
CA LEU A 121 -5.87 14.69 -21.32
C LEU A 121 -5.66 13.24 -20.93
N THR A 122 -4.44 12.75 -21.09
CA THR A 122 -4.02 11.42 -20.63
C THR A 122 -2.79 11.60 -19.76
N SER A 123 -2.86 11.16 -18.51
CA SER A 123 -1.71 11.09 -17.61
C SER A 123 -1.32 9.65 -17.39
N THR A 124 -0.04 9.37 -17.57
CA THR A 124 0.54 8.04 -17.32
C THR A 124 1.61 8.17 -16.25
N ALA A 125 1.42 7.52 -15.11
CA ALA A 125 2.41 7.40 -14.06
C ALA A 125 3.05 6.02 -14.10
N GLN A 126 4.38 5.98 -14.18
CA GLN A 126 5.12 4.74 -14.20
C GLN A 126 6.38 4.80 -13.34
N THR A 127 6.75 3.65 -12.77
CA THR A 127 8.00 3.44 -12.06
C THR A 127 8.53 2.04 -12.34
N GLY A 128 9.84 1.84 -12.17
CA GLY A 128 10.51 0.61 -12.58
C GLY A 128 10.64 0.47 -14.09
N ALA A 129 11.18 -0.66 -14.53
CA ALA A 129 11.35 -1.00 -15.94
C ALA A 129 10.43 -2.15 -16.31
N TYR A 130 9.90 -2.14 -17.54
CA TYR A 130 9.00 -3.20 -17.99
C TYR A 130 9.68 -4.57 -17.86
N GLY A 131 8.95 -5.54 -17.29
CA GLY A 131 9.46 -6.89 -17.04
C GLY A 131 10.20 -7.06 -15.69
N THR A 132 10.36 -6.01 -14.88
CA THR A 132 10.81 -6.15 -13.50
C THR A 132 9.65 -6.32 -12.53
N LEU A 133 9.93 -6.90 -11.36
CA LEU A 133 8.94 -7.13 -10.30
C LEU A 133 8.40 -5.81 -9.70
N ASP A 134 9.19 -4.73 -9.78
CA ASP A 134 8.84 -3.41 -9.26
C ASP A 134 8.16 -2.51 -10.30
N TYR A 135 7.86 -3.04 -11.49
CA TYR A 135 7.18 -2.29 -12.53
C TYR A 135 5.73 -1.99 -12.15
N VAL A 136 5.40 -0.71 -12.05
CA VAL A 136 4.02 -0.24 -11.83
C VAL A 136 3.68 0.79 -12.88
N TYR A 137 2.55 0.59 -13.53
CA TYR A 137 2.02 1.48 -14.56
C TYR A 137 0.56 1.79 -14.28
N ARG A 138 0.20 3.07 -14.29
CA ARG A 138 -1.19 3.55 -14.22
C ARG A 138 -1.39 4.64 -15.25
N SER A 139 -2.51 4.58 -15.96
CA SER A 139 -2.94 5.60 -16.90
C SER A 139 -4.35 6.06 -16.55
N LEU A 140 -4.55 7.37 -16.58
CA LEU A 140 -5.84 8.02 -16.41
C LEU A 140 -6.10 8.92 -17.61
N ARG A 141 -7.36 9.01 -18.02
CA ARG A 141 -7.81 9.89 -19.10
C ARG A 141 -8.96 10.75 -18.62
N ALA A 142 -8.88 12.05 -18.87
CA ALA A 142 -9.93 13.02 -18.63
C ALA A 142 -10.29 13.75 -19.92
N THR A 143 -11.51 14.25 -20.00
CA THR A 143 -11.98 15.06 -21.12
C THR A 143 -12.75 16.24 -20.56
N VAL A 144 -12.36 17.45 -20.98
CA VAL A 144 -12.93 18.70 -20.48
C VAL A 144 -13.27 19.57 -21.68
N SER A 145 -14.50 20.09 -21.72
CA SER A 145 -14.96 21.02 -22.73
C SER A 145 -15.09 22.41 -22.12
N VAL A 146 -14.62 23.42 -22.84
CA VAL A 146 -14.83 24.82 -22.50
C VAL A 146 -15.74 25.45 -23.56
N GLN A 147 -16.82 26.07 -23.10
CA GLN A 147 -17.65 26.90 -23.96
C GLN A 147 -17.04 28.32 -23.96
N PRO A 148 -16.82 28.94 -25.13
CA PRO A 148 -16.39 30.32 -25.24
C PRO A 148 -17.45 31.24 -24.63
N PRO A 149 -17.01 32.39 -24.07
CA PRO A 149 -17.88 33.34 -23.40
C PRO A 149 -18.94 33.94 -24.32
#